data_AF-A0A3P6GCK5-F1
#
_entry.id   AF-A0A3P6GCK5-F1
#
_cell.length_a   1.000
_cell.length_b   1.000
_cell.length_c   1.000
_cell.angle_alpha   90.00
_cell.angle_beta   90.00
_cell.angle_gamma   90.00
#
_symmetry.space_group_name_H-M   'P 1'
#
loop_
_entity.id
_entity.type
_entity.pdbx_description
1 polymer ?
#
loop_
_entity_poly.entity_id
_entity_poly.type
_entity_poly.pdbx_seq_one_letter_code
_entity_poly.pdbx_strand_id
1 'polypeptide(L)'
;MVVERDQDIPSSRVPIIDLSNPDQELVARAVVKASEEWGVFQLINHGITTELIQRLQDVGRRFFELSEAEKKDVAKLDDSREGYARRYTLDLEKRIGTVDQLFHNVWPPSAVNYSYWPKNPQDYREVNEEYTRQVKMLSEKIMEWLSVGLGLRREAIKY
;
A
#
# COMPACT_ATOMS: atom_id res chain seq x y z
N MET A 1 -34.18 -36.63 -20.22
CA MET A 1 -34.68 -35.89 -19.06
C MET A 1 -33.52 -35.07 -18.54
N VAL A 2 -33.63 -33.75 -18.70
CA VAL A 2 -32.62 -32.76 -18.31
C VAL A 2 -32.51 -32.75 -16.79
N VAL A 3 -31.29 -32.73 -16.27
CA VAL A 3 -31.02 -32.24 -14.91
C VAL A 3 -29.92 -31.21 -15.05
N GLU A 4 -30.34 -29.97 -15.27
CA GLU A 4 -29.54 -28.80 -14.91
C GLU A 4 -29.58 -28.64 -13.39
N ARG A 5 -28.41 -28.42 -12.79
CA ARG A 5 -28.21 -27.49 -11.67
C ARG A 5 -26.79 -26.93 -11.73
N ASP A 6 -26.67 -25.82 -12.44
CA ASP A 6 -26.29 -24.52 -11.89
C ASP A 6 -25.34 -24.51 -10.67
N GLN A 7 -24.12 -23.99 -10.85
CA GLN A 7 -23.74 -22.63 -10.44
C GLN A 7 -22.24 -22.38 -10.66
N ASP A 8 -21.95 -21.31 -11.42
CA ASP A 8 -20.65 -20.68 -11.57
C ASP A 8 -19.90 -20.59 -10.23
N ILE A 9 -18.72 -21.22 -10.15
CA ILE A 9 -17.69 -20.80 -9.19
C ILE A 9 -16.98 -19.62 -9.87
N PRO A 10 -17.08 -18.37 -9.37
CA PRO A 10 -16.27 -17.29 -9.92
C PRO A 10 -14.80 -17.69 -9.81
N SER A 11 -14.04 -17.55 -10.90
CA SER A 11 -12.58 -17.73 -10.94
C SER A 11 -11.94 -17.20 -9.65
N SER A 12 -11.54 -18.09 -8.74
CA SER A 12 -11.32 -17.81 -7.31
C SER A 12 -10.01 -17.10 -6.97
N ARG A 13 -9.44 -16.32 -7.91
CA ARG A 13 -8.15 -15.65 -7.75
C ARG A 13 -8.28 -14.14 -7.86
N VAL A 14 -7.57 -13.44 -6.98
CA VAL A 14 -7.45 -11.97 -7.00
C VAL A 14 -7.02 -11.52 -8.40
N PRO A 15 -7.73 -10.58 -9.05
CA PRO A 15 -7.41 -10.11 -10.39
C PRO A 15 -5.98 -9.58 -10.50
N ILE A 16 -5.33 -9.86 -11.62
CA ILE A 16 -4.01 -9.32 -11.98
C ILE A 16 -4.19 -8.39 -13.18
N ILE A 17 -3.71 -7.15 -13.07
CA ILE A 17 -3.86 -6.12 -14.10
C ILE A 17 -2.47 -5.69 -14.57
N ASP A 18 -2.23 -5.81 -15.87
CA ASP A 18 -0.98 -5.42 -16.52
C ASP A 18 -1.05 -3.97 -17.00
N LEU A 19 -0.24 -3.09 -16.38
CA LEU A 19 -0.21 -1.67 -16.73
C LEU A 19 0.64 -1.35 -17.97
N SER A 20 1.35 -2.33 -18.53
CA SER A 20 2.10 -2.18 -19.79
C SER A 20 1.23 -2.30 -21.04
N ASN A 21 -0.05 -2.68 -20.90
CA ASN A 21 -0.96 -2.79 -22.03
C ASN A 21 -1.12 -1.42 -22.71
N PRO A 22 -0.89 -1.32 -24.04
CA PRO A 22 -1.00 -0.05 -24.76
C PRO A 22 -2.43 0.50 -24.79
N ASP A 23 -3.45 -0.34 -24.66
CA ASP A 23 -4.84 0.08 -24.53
C ASP A 23 -5.14 0.50 -23.09
N GLN A 24 -4.94 1.80 -22.81
CA GLN A 24 -5.19 2.39 -21.50
C GLN A 24 -6.67 2.38 -21.10
N GLU A 25 -7.61 2.31 -22.06
CA GLU A 25 -9.03 2.20 -21.73
C GLU A 25 -9.38 0.79 -21.24
N LEU A 26 -8.78 -0.24 -21.85
CA LEU A 26 -8.92 -1.62 -21.37
C LEU A 26 -8.36 -1.79 -19.96
N VAL A 27 -7.19 -1.18 -19.68
CA VAL A 27 -6.61 -1.17 -18.33
C VAL A 27 -7.56 -0.47 -17.34
N ALA A 28 -8.08 0.71 -17.70
CA ALA A 28 -9.03 1.45 -16.86
C ALA A 28 -10.28 0.62 -16.53
N ARG A 29 -10.88 -0.03 -17.54
CA ARG A 29 -12.05 -0.91 -17.36
C ARG A 29 -11.73 -2.10 -16.46
N ALA A 30 -10.54 -2.70 -16.60
CA ALA A 30 -10.11 -3.80 -15.74
C ALA A 30 -9.97 -3.37 -14.27
N VAL A 31 -9.41 -2.18 -14.02
CA VAL A 31 -9.30 -1.60 -12.67
C VAL A 31 -10.68 -1.37 -12.07
N VAL A 32 -11.59 -0.70 -12.79
CA VAL A 32 -12.94 -0.42 -12.31
C VAL A 32 -13.68 -1.73 -11.99
N LYS A 33 -13.67 -2.69 -12.92
CA LYS A 33 -14.34 -3.98 -12.73
C LYS A 33 -13.78 -4.75 -11.53
N ALA A 34 -12.46 -4.79 -11.37
CA ALA A 34 -11.83 -5.45 -10.23
C ALA A 34 -12.17 -4.75 -8.91
N SER A 35 -12.24 -3.42 -8.90
CA SER A 35 -12.69 -2.66 -7.73
C SER A 35 -14.14 -2.95 -7.36
N GLU A 36 -15.04 -3.07 -8.34
CA GLU A 36 -16.46 -3.36 -8.12
C GLU A 36 -16.70 -4.80 -7.64
N GLU A 37 -16.05 -5.78 -8.26
CA GLU A 37 -16.30 -7.21 -8.01
C GLU A 37 -15.47 -7.77 -6.83
N TRP A 38 -14.25 -7.26 -6.62
CA TRP A 38 -13.31 -7.81 -5.64
C TRP A 38 -12.92 -6.85 -4.52
N GLY A 39 -12.95 -5.53 -4.78
CA GLY A 39 -12.39 -4.51 -3.88
C GLY A 39 -10.87 -4.56 -3.73
N VAL A 40 -10.18 -5.50 -4.41
CA VAL A 40 -8.72 -5.69 -4.39
C VAL A 40 -8.25 -6.29 -5.71
N PHE A 41 -7.03 -5.92 -6.12
CA PHE A 41 -6.35 -6.46 -7.31
C PHE A 41 -4.84 -6.33 -7.16
N GLN A 42 -4.10 -7.07 -7.98
CA GLN A 42 -2.64 -6.99 -8.10
C GLN A 42 -2.28 -6.25 -9.39
N LEU A 43 -1.29 -5.37 -9.32
CA LEU A 43 -0.75 -4.67 -10.48
C LEU A 43 0.59 -5.30 -10.87
N ILE A 44 0.80 -5.52 -12.17
CA ILE A 44 2.11 -5.88 -12.74
C ILE A 44 2.52 -4.82 -13.76
N ASN A 45 3.83 -4.74 -14.03
CA ASN A 45 4.41 -3.75 -14.93
C ASN A 45 4.00 -2.30 -14.58
N HIS A 46 3.87 -2.01 -13.28
CA HIS A 46 3.38 -0.73 -12.75
C HIS A 46 4.42 0.41 -12.78
N GLY A 47 5.61 0.18 -13.34
CA GLY A 47 6.65 1.19 -13.54
C GLY A 47 7.53 1.51 -12.34
N ILE A 48 7.25 0.93 -11.15
CA ILE A 48 8.14 1.04 -9.99
C ILE A 48 9.20 -0.05 -10.10
N THR A 49 10.47 0.33 -10.18
CA THR A 49 11.60 -0.58 -10.34
C THR A 49 11.68 -1.57 -9.18
N THR A 50 11.97 -2.84 -9.48
CA THR A 50 12.16 -3.89 -8.47
C THR A 50 13.29 -3.53 -7.50
N GLU A 51 14.33 -2.85 -7.99
CA GLU A 51 15.46 -2.37 -7.20
C GLU A 51 15.01 -1.40 -6.09
N LEU A 52 14.14 -0.44 -6.40
CA LEU A 52 13.60 0.51 -5.42
C LEU A 52 12.72 -0.19 -4.37
N ILE A 53 11.88 -1.15 -4.80
CA ILE A 53 11.07 -1.96 -3.89
C ILE A 53 11.98 -2.77 -2.94
N GLN A 54 13.04 -3.36 -3.48
CA GLN A 54 14.00 -4.14 -2.69
C GLN A 54 14.76 -3.27 -1.69
N ARG A 55 15.15 -2.05 -2.08
CA ARG A 55 15.76 -1.06 -1.18
C ARG A 55 14.79 -0.67 -0.06
N LEU A 56 13.52 -0.40 -0.38
CA LEU A 56 12.50 -0.06 0.63
C LEU A 56 12.33 -1.20 1.65
N GLN A 57 12.23 -2.44 1.17
CA GLN A 57 12.14 -3.62 2.03
C GLN A 57 13.39 -3.78 2.89
N ASP A 58 14.57 -3.52 2.34
CA ASP A 58 15.85 -3.62 3.04
C ASP A 58 15.99 -2.58 4.15
N VAL A 59 15.70 -1.30 3.89
CA VAL A 59 15.76 -0.25 4.93
C VAL A 59 14.75 -0.51 6.05
N GLY A 60 13.57 -1.04 5.71
CA GLY A 60 12.57 -1.47 6.69
C GLY A 60 13.07 -2.63 7.55
N ARG A 61 13.61 -3.69 6.92
CA ARG A 61 14.19 -4.84 7.62
C ARG A 61 15.32 -4.40 8.56
N ARG A 62 16.29 -3.63 8.06
CA ARG A 62 17.42 -3.15 8.86
C ARG A 62 16.96 -2.33 10.07
N PHE A 63 15.94 -1.50 9.93
CA PHE A 63 15.36 -0.78 11.06
C PHE A 63 14.77 -1.74 12.12
N PHE A 64 14.01 -2.76 11.72
CA PHE A 64 13.39 -3.69 12.66
C PHE A 64 14.38 -4.67 13.32
N GLU A 65 15.53 -4.89 12.69
CA GLU A 65 16.68 -5.64 13.24
C GLU A 65 17.49 -4.85 14.27
N LEU A 66 17.29 -3.53 14.38
CA LEU A 66 17.93 -2.71 15.41
C LEU A 66 17.50 -3.10 16.82
N SER A 67 18.30 -2.69 17.80
CA SER A 67 17.95 -2.88 19.21
C SER A 67 16.66 -2.14 19.57
N GLU A 68 15.97 -2.63 20.59
CA GLU A 68 14.74 -1.99 21.09
C GLU A 68 14.99 -0.54 21.54
N ALA A 69 16.19 -0.21 22.03
CA ALA A 69 16.57 1.14 22.42
C ALA A 69 16.61 2.08 21.20
N GLU A 70 17.27 1.66 20.12
CA GLU A 70 17.35 2.46 18.89
C GLU A 70 15.98 2.62 18.21
N LYS A 71 15.15 1.56 18.20
CA LYS A 71 13.78 1.66 17.65
C LYS A 71 12.92 2.66 18.43
N LYS A 72 13.17 2.82 19.74
CA LYS A 72 12.46 3.77 20.61
C LYS A 72 12.87 5.23 20.39
N ASP A 73 13.93 5.51 19.65
CA ASP A 73 14.28 6.89 19.27
C ASP A 73 13.19 7.55 18.41
N VAL A 74 12.36 6.74 17.75
CA VAL A 74 11.19 7.17 16.97
C VAL A 74 9.88 6.65 17.57
N ALA A 75 9.84 6.41 18.89
CA ALA A 75 8.67 5.85 19.56
C ALA A 75 7.39 6.68 19.30
N LYS A 76 6.28 5.97 19.17
CA LYS A 76 4.95 6.58 19.11
C LYS A 76 4.64 7.26 20.45
N LEU A 77 4.36 8.56 20.39
CA LEU A 77 3.89 9.33 21.53
C LEU A 77 2.38 9.14 21.73
N ASP A 78 1.89 9.40 22.94
CA ASP A 78 0.49 9.14 23.33
C ASP A 78 -0.53 9.93 22.49
N ASP A 79 -0.18 11.15 22.12
CA ASP A 79 -0.98 12.07 21.31
C ASP A 79 -0.76 11.91 19.78
N SER A 80 0.21 11.09 19.37
CA SER A 80 0.54 10.88 17.97
C SER A 80 0.02 9.56 17.42
N ARG A 81 -0.29 9.54 16.13
CA ARG A 81 -0.54 8.28 15.38
C ARG A 81 0.74 7.71 14.78
N GLU A 82 1.80 8.51 14.72
CA GLU A 82 3.09 8.20 14.12
C GLU A 82 4.10 7.73 15.16
N GLY A 83 5.09 6.97 14.70
CA GLY A 83 6.18 6.41 15.47
C GLY A 83 6.14 4.89 15.58
N TYR A 84 7.20 4.35 16.18
CA TYR A 84 7.37 2.95 16.50
C TYR A 84 6.55 2.56 17.73
N ALA A 85 5.78 1.49 17.63
CA ALA A 85 5.05 0.90 18.73
C ALA A 85 5.06 -0.62 18.61
N ARG A 86 5.35 -1.29 19.74
CA ARG A 86 5.05 -2.70 19.92
C ARG A 86 3.58 -2.83 20.29
N ARG A 87 2.75 -3.26 19.34
CA ARG A 87 1.32 -3.53 19.58
C ARG A 87 1.14 -4.97 20.00
N TYR A 88 0.38 -5.17 21.07
CA TYR A 88 -0.18 -6.47 21.41
C TYR A 88 -1.53 -6.56 20.71
N THR A 89 -1.63 -7.40 19.68
CA THR A 89 -2.90 -7.67 19.03
C THR A 89 -3.70 -8.60 19.94
N LEU A 90 -4.89 -8.16 20.35
CA LEU A 90 -5.87 -8.97 21.05
C LEU A 90 -6.61 -9.83 20.02
N ASP A 91 -6.69 -11.14 20.26
CA ASP A 91 -7.47 -12.07 19.44
C ASP A 91 -8.95 -12.04 19.84
N LEU A 92 -9.80 -12.24 18.84
CA LEU A 92 -11.25 -12.44 18.98
C LEU A 92 -11.58 -13.69 19.83
N GLU A 93 -10.61 -14.60 20.05
CA GLU A 93 -10.70 -15.71 21.01
C GLU A 93 -9.49 -15.91 21.98
N LYS A 94 -8.55 -14.95 22.10
CA LYS A 94 -7.37 -14.87 23.04
C LYS A 94 -5.92 -15.28 22.58
N ARG A 95 -5.64 -15.68 21.33
CA ARG A 95 -4.30 -15.78 20.70
C ARG A 95 -3.56 -14.44 20.56
N ILE A 96 -2.95 -13.99 21.64
CA ILE A 96 -2.12 -12.78 21.70
C ILE A 96 -0.92 -12.91 20.74
N GLY A 97 -0.87 -12.04 19.73
CA GLY A 97 0.29 -11.85 18.85
C GLY A 97 0.95 -10.50 19.15
N THR A 98 2.28 -10.47 19.19
CA THR A 98 3.02 -9.19 19.28
C THR A 98 3.38 -8.75 17.88
N VAL A 99 2.96 -7.54 17.50
CA VAL A 99 3.30 -6.91 16.22
C VAL A 99 4.05 -5.63 16.50
N ASP A 100 5.31 -5.58 16.10
CA ASP A 100 6.08 -4.34 16.04
C ASP A 100 5.60 -3.54 14.81
N GLN A 101 5.20 -2.29 15.01
CA GLN A 101 4.74 -1.40 13.95
C GLN A 101 5.54 -0.10 13.97
N LEU A 102 5.89 0.39 12.78
CA LEU A 102 6.30 1.77 12.56
C LEU A 102 5.29 2.39 11.60
N PHE A 103 4.67 3.49 12.02
CA PHE A 103 3.77 4.26 11.17
C PHE A 103 4.29 5.69 11.08
N HIS A 104 4.35 6.27 9.88
CA HIS A 104 4.63 7.68 9.67
C HIS A 104 3.96 8.13 8.38
N ASN A 105 3.60 9.41 8.32
CA ASN A 105 3.03 10.01 7.13
C ASN A 105 4.14 10.27 6.12
N VAL A 106 3.87 9.91 4.87
CA VAL A 106 4.75 10.18 3.73
C VAL A 106 4.17 11.23 2.77
N TRP A 107 2.89 11.57 2.93
CA TRP A 107 2.16 12.57 2.13
C TRP A 107 0.93 13.08 2.91
N PRO A 108 0.46 14.33 2.70
CA PRO A 108 1.09 15.41 1.93
C PRO A 108 2.35 15.96 2.61
N PRO A 109 3.22 16.72 1.92
CA PRO A 109 4.47 17.23 2.49
C PRO A 109 4.24 18.07 3.76
N SER A 110 3.10 18.75 3.86
CA SER A 110 2.70 19.53 5.04
C SER A 110 2.38 18.68 6.27
N ALA A 111 2.14 17.37 6.10
CA ALA A 111 1.82 16.43 7.17
C ALA A 111 2.99 15.49 7.50
N VAL A 112 4.10 15.58 6.77
CA VAL A 112 5.28 14.74 7.03
C VAL A 112 6.02 15.27 8.24
N ASN A 113 6.13 14.44 9.28
CA ASN A 113 6.94 14.73 10.45
C ASN A 113 8.16 13.82 10.54
N TYR A 114 9.32 14.33 10.13
CA TYR A 114 10.58 13.59 10.14
C TYR A 114 11.09 13.22 11.53
N SER A 115 10.51 13.74 12.63
CA SER A 115 10.88 13.29 13.98
C SER A 115 10.52 11.81 14.22
N TYR A 116 9.54 11.27 13.49
CA TYR A 116 9.13 9.87 13.58
C TYR A 116 9.80 8.96 12.53
N TRP A 117 10.70 9.51 11.72
CA TRP A 117 11.40 8.75 10.69
C TRP A 117 12.72 8.21 11.24
N PRO A 118 13.02 6.91 11.03
CA PRO A 118 14.30 6.32 11.38
C PRO A 118 15.49 7.11 10.81
N LYS A 119 16.46 7.40 11.68
CA LYS A 119 17.78 7.95 11.30
C LYS A 119 18.81 6.85 11.01
N ASN A 120 18.54 5.64 11.51
CA ASN A 120 19.27 4.42 11.23
C ASN A 120 18.24 3.40 10.69
N PRO A 121 18.43 2.85 9.48
CA PRO A 121 19.54 3.09 8.57
C PRO A 121 19.56 4.50 7.94
N GLN A 122 20.75 5.00 7.59
CA GLN A 122 20.94 6.38 7.10
C GLN A 122 20.22 6.68 5.78
N ASP A 123 20.03 5.65 4.95
CA ASP A 123 19.34 5.71 3.66
C ASP A 123 17.80 5.54 3.78
N TYR A 124 17.26 5.34 4.99
CA TYR A 124 15.83 5.12 5.22
C TYR A 124 14.98 6.23 4.59
N ARG A 125 15.34 7.49 4.85
CA ARG A 125 14.57 8.65 4.39
C ARG A 125 14.58 8.77 2.87
N GLU A 126 15.77 8.76 2.27
CA GLU A 126 15.92 8.90 0.81
C GLU A 126 15.10 7.83 0.07
N VAL A 127 15.21 6.57 0.51
CA VAL A 127 14.49 5.45 -0.10
C VAL A 127 12.98 5.59 0.04
N ASN A 128 12.48 5.99 1.23
CA ASN A 128 11.05 6.19 1.46
C ASN A 128 10.50 7.37 0.65
N GLU A 129 11.23 8.48 0.55
CA GLU A 129 10.83 9.64 -0.25
C GLU A 129 10.76 9.31 -1.75
N GLU A 130 11.77 8.61 -2.29
CA GLU A 130 11.77 8.19 -3.69
C GLU A 130 10.66 7.18 -3.99
N TYR A 131 10.45 6.19 -3.13
CA TYR A 131 9.34 5.24 -3.27
C TYR A 131 7.97 5.95 -3.19
N THR A 132 7.81 6.88 -2.26
CA THR A 132 6.57 7.65 -2.09
C THR A 132 6.23 8.43 -3.35
N ARG A 133 7.22 9.07 -3.99
CA ARG A 133 7.00 9.81 -5.24
C ARG A 133 6.44 8.90 -6.34
N GLN A 134 6.98 7.69 -6.47
CA GLN A 134 6.55 6.71 -7.47
C GLN A 134 5.15 6.17 -7.18
N VAL A 135 4.88 5.79 -5.91
CA VAL A 135 3.56 5.31 -5.49
C VAL A 135 2.50 6.38 -5.64
N LYS A 136 2.80 7.64 -5.29
CA LYS A 136 1.87 8.74 -5.45
C LYS A 136 1.39 8.88 -6.89
N MET A 137 2.32 8.88 -7.86
CA MET A 137 1.97 8.96 -9.29
C MET A 137 1.10 7.78 -9.73
N LEU A 138 1.41 6.58 -9.25
CA LEU A 138 0.61 5.38 -9.52
C LEU A 138 -0.79 5.47 -8.91
N SER A 139 -0.89 5.91 -7.65
CA SER A 139 -2.16 6.11 -6.94
C SER A 139 -3.04 7.15 -7.63
N GLU A 140 -2.48 8.27 -8.07
CA GLU A 140 -3.23 9.28 -8.84
C GLU A 140 -3.81 8.69 -10.13
N LYS A 141 -3.01 7.94 -10.89
CA LYS A 141 -3.49 7.27 -12.11
C LYS A 141 -4.63 6.28 -11.84
N ILE A 142 -4.55 5.52 -10.74
CA ILE A 142 -5.62 4.60 -10.34
C ILE A 142 -6.89 5.37 -9.95
N MET A 143 -6.75 6.44 -9.17
CA MET A 143 -7.88 7.28 -8.75
C MET A 143 -8.56 7.97 -9.94
N GLU A 144 -7.81 8.33 -10.98
CA GLU A 144 -8.36 8.82 -12.23
C GLU A 144 -9.26 7.78 -12.93
N TRP A 145 -8.78 6.54 -13.06
CA TRP A 145 -9.56 5.46 -13.65
C TRP A 145 -10.84 5.17 -12.86
N LEU A 146 -10.74 5.16 -11.52
CA LEU A 146 -11.89 4.96 -10.64
C LEU A 146 -12.89 6.11 -10.73
N SER A 147 -12.41 7.36 -10.83
CA SER A 147 -13.28 8.52 -11.03
C SER A 147 -14.11 8.40 -12.31
N VAL A 148 -13.47 8.04 -13.42
CA VAL A 148 -14.15 7.82 -14.71
C VAL A 148 -15.12 6.64 -14.61
N GLY A 149 -14.73 5.55 -13.94
CA GLY A 149 -15.59 4.39 -13.71
C GLY A 149 -16.88 4.72 -12.97
N LEU A 150 -16.83 5.67 -12.04
CA LEU A 150 -17.99 6.18 -11.29
C LEU A 150 -18.80 7.23 -12.06
N GLY A 151 -18.47 7.49 -13.33
CA GLY A 151 -19.13 8.53 -14.13
C GLY A 151 -18.79 9.97 -13.71
N LEU A 152 -17.69 10.15 -12.97
CA LEU A 152 -17.20 11.47 -12.55
C LEU A 152 -16.18 12.02 -13.54
N ARG A 153 -15.83 13.30 -13.39
CA ARG A 153 -14.64 13.86 -14.05
C ARG A 153 -13.39 13.14 -13.55
N ARG A 154 -12.40 12.99 -14.42
CA ARG A 154 -11.15 12.25 -14.18
C ARG A 154 -10.46 12.62 -12.86
N GLU A 155 -10.45 13.89 -12.48
CA GLU A 155 -9.74 14.38 -11.28
C GLU A 155 -10.68 14.61 -10.09
N ALA A 156 -11.88 14.01 -10.10
CA ALA A 156 -12.88 14.20 -9.05
C ALA A 156 -12.47 13.56 -7.73
N ILE A 157 -11.90 12.35 -7.77
CA ILE A 157 -11.34 11.68 -6.60
C ILE A 157 -9.85 12.05 -6.53
N LYS A 158 -9.43 12.59 -5.38
CA LYS A 158 -8.05 13.01 -5.12
C LYS A 158 -7.40 12.15 -4.03
N TYR A 159 -6.08 12.04 -4.12
CA TYR A 159 -5.17 11.45 -3.13
C TYR A 159 -4.40 12.54 -2.38
#